data_AF-E6KJ88-F1
#
_entry.id   AF-E6KJ88-F1
#
_cell.length_a   1.000
_cell.length_b   1.000
_cell.length_c   1.000
_cell.angle_alpha   90.00
_cell.angle_beta   90.00
_cell.angle_gamma   90.00
#
_symmetry.space_group_name_H-M   'P 1'
#
loop_
_entity.id
_entity.type
_entity.pdbx_description
1 polymer ?
#
loop_
_entity_poly.entity_id
_entity_poly.type
_entity_poly.pdbx_seq_one_letter_code
_entity_poly.pdbx_strand_id
1 'polypeptide(L)' 'MIDKKFKQILERDKDLKKIRIHDLRHSHTSLLINQGEDYLVVKERLGHASITTTIDTYSHLYPSKQKTLANKLDDLF' A
#
# COMPACT_ATOMS: atom_id res chain seq x y z
N MET A 1 0.61 -18.95 15.42
CA MET A 1 0.60 -20.19 14.59
C MET A 1 0.96 -19.89 13.12
N ILE A 2 0.41 -18.82 12.53
CA ILE A 2 0.70 -18.40 11.15
C ILE A 2 2.11 -17.80 11.02
N ASP A 3 2.52 -16.90 11.92
CA ASP A 3 3.83 -16.24 11.86
C ASP A 3 5.01 -17.23 11.89
N LYS A 4 4.86 -18.30 12.68
CA LYS A 4 5.86 -19.37 12.78
C LYS A 4 6.00 -20.10 11.44
N LYS A 5 4.87 -20.47 10.80
CA LYS A 5 4.87 -21.10 9.48
C LYS A 5 5.42 -20.16 8.40
N PHE A 6 5.08 -18.87 8.47
CA PHE A 6 5.58 -17.87 7.52
C PHE A 6 7.11 -17.73 7.62
N LYS A 7 7.66 -17.68 8.83
CA LYS A 7 9.12 -17.70 9.05
C LYS A 7 9.78 -18.96 8.46
N GLN A 8 9.19 -20.13 8.71
CA GLN A 8 9.70 -21.39 8.15
C GLN A 8 9.72 -21.38 6.61
N ILE A 9 8.72 -20.75 5.97
CA ILE A 9 8.68 -20.60 4.52
C ILE A 9 9.79 -19.67 4.04
N LEU A 10 9.99 -18.53 4.70
CA LEU A 10 11.07 -17.59 4.37
C LEU A 10 12.46 -18.20 4.56
N GLU A 11 12.61 -19.18 5.45
CA GLU A 11 13.89 -19.87 5.69
C GLU A 11 14.22 -20.94 4.64
N ARG A 12 13.27 -21.31 3.76
CA ARG A 12 13.51 -22.27 2.68
C ARG A 12 14.44 -21.75 1.59
N ASP A 13 14.50 -20.43 1.43
CA ASP A 13 15.32 -19.75 0.44
C ASP A 13 16.13 -18.66 1.15
N LYS A 14 17.46 -18.76 1.04
CA LYS A 14 18.38 -17.84 1.71
C LYS A 14 18.51 -16.50 0.98
N ASP A 15 18.12 -16.46 -0.28
CA ASP A 15 18.18 -15.25 -1.12
C ASP A 15 16.93 -14.39 -0.94
N LEU A 16 15.86 -14.95 -0.34
CA LEU A 16 14.66 -14.19 0.00
C LEU A 16 14.92 -13.21 1.16
N LYS A 17 14.53 -11.95 0.94
CA LYS A 17 14.53 -10.93 1.98
C LYS A 17 13.55 -11.32 3.09
N LYS A 18 14.03 -11.30 4.33
CA LYS A 18 13.19 -11.53 5.51
C LYS A 18 12.26 -10.35 5.73
N ILE A 19 10.96 -10.59 5.59
CA ILE A 19 9.89 -9.63 5.85
C ILE A 19 8.96 -10.15 6.94
N ARG A 20 8.16 -9.27 7.52
CA ARG A 20 7.10 -9.63 8.46
C ARG A 20 5.85 -9.97 7.68
N ILE A 21 4.99 -10.80 8.24
CA ILE A 21 3.71 -11.13 7.60
C ILE A 21 2.82 -9.89 7.40
N HIS A 22 2.91 -8.92 8.33
CA HIS A 22 2.18 -7.66 8.23
C HIS A 22 2.63 -6.81 7.04
N ASP A 23 3.84 -7.01 6.54
CA ASP A 23 4.33 -6.26 5.37
C ASP A 23 3.55 -6.65 4.10
N LEU A 24 2.92 -7.82 4.06
CA LEU A 24 1.98 -8.18 2.98
C LEU A 24 0.75 -7.28 2.96
N ARG A 25 0.26 -6.86 4.14
CA ARG A 25 -0.85 -5.90 4.24
C ARG A 25 -0.42 -4.53 3.72
N HIS A 26 0.80 -4.10 4.04
CA HIS A 26 1.36 -2.86 3.50
C HIS A 26 1.48 -2.92 1.97
N SER A 27 1.96 -4.04 1.41
CA SER A 27 2.05 -4.24 -0.05
C SER A 27 0.67 -4.22 -0.70
N HIS A 28 -0.33 -4.89 -0.11
CA HIS A 28 -1.71 -4.88 -0.60
C HIS A 28 -2.28 -3.46 -0.66
N THR A 29 -2.11 -2.69 0.42
CA THR A 29 -2.56 -1.30 0.44
C THR A 29 -1.85 -0.44 -0.60
N SER A 30 -0.52 -0.56 -0.67
CA SER A 30 0.31 0.19 -1.63
C SER A 30 -0.10 -0.07 -3.08
N LEU A 31 -0.46 -1.32 -3.40
CA LEU A 31 -0.92 -1.71 -4.73
C LEU A 31 -2.26 -1.05 -5.09
N LEU A 32 -3.27 -1.13 -4.21
CA LEU A 32 -4.58 -0.51 -4.45
C LEU A 32 -4.47 1.01 -4.66
N ILE A 33 -3.66 1.63 -3.81
CA ILE A 33 -3.30 3.04 -3.87
C ILE A 33 -2.66 3.39 -5.21
N ASN A 34 -1.68 2.61 -5.67
CA ASN A 34 -1.02 2.81 -6.96
C ASN A 34 -1.96 2.62 -8.15
N GLN A 35 -2.99 1.77 -8.03
CA GLN A 35 -4.04 1.59 -9.04
C GLN A 35 -5.04 2.75 -9.07
N GLY A 36 -4.93 3.72 -8.17
CA GLY A 36 -5.76 4.91 -8.13
C GLY A 36 -7.05 4.76 -7.33
N GLU A 37 -7.18 3.70 -6.53
CA GLU A 37 -8.33 3.47 -5.67
C GLU A 37 -8.53 4.59 -4.63
N ASP A 38 -9.77 4.80 -4.23
CA ASP A 38 -10.13 5.82 -3.26
C ASP A 38 -9.64 5.45 -1.84
N TYR A 39 -9.03 6.42 -1.14
CA TYR A 39 -8.52 6.22 0.21
C TYR A 39 -9.59 5.82 1.23
N LEU A 40 -10.82 6.29 1.07
CA LEU A 40 -11.93 5.95 1.94
C LEU A 40 -12.28 4.46 1.78
N VAL A 41 -12.34 3.99 0.53
CA VAL A 41 -12.56 2.57 0.19
C VAL A 41 -11.41 1.71 0.74
N VAL A 42 -10.17 2.15 0.55
CA VAL A 42 -8.99 1.47 1.09
C VAL A 42 -9.01 1.44 2.62
N LYS A 43 -9.39 2.54 3.29
CA LYS A 43 -9.53 2.62 4.75
C LYS A 43 -10.57 1.62 5.27
N GLU A 44 -11.74 1.57 4.66
CA GLU A 44 -12.81 0.63 5.01
C GLU A 44 -12.37 -0.81 4.81
N ARG A 45 -11.73 -1.13 3.68
CA ARG A 45 -11.18 -2.46 3.40
C ARG A 45 -10.15 -2.89 4.44
N LEU A 46 -9.37 -1.94 4.97
CA LEU A 46 -8.38 -2.20 6.01
C LEU A 46 -9.03 -2.25 7.41
N GLY A 47 -10.24 -1.73 7.59
CA GLY A 47 -10.86 -1.58 8.92
C GLY A 47 -10.12 -0.56 9.78
N HIS A 48 -9.48 0.44 9.18
CA HIS A 48 -8.84 1.51 9.95
C HIS A 48 -9.91 2.47 10.49
N ALA A 49 -9.87 2.72 11.81
CA ALA A 49 -10.78 3.65 12.47
C ALA A 49 -10.61 5.07 11.92
N SER A 50 -9.36 5.48 11.63
CA SER A 50 -9.04 6.78 11.05
C SER A 50 -8.45 6.65 9.65
N ILE A 51 -8.86 7.56 8.75
CA ILE A 51 -8.25 7.73 7.43
C ILE A 51 -6.82 8.28 7.54
N THR A 52 -6.52 9.05 8.59
CA THR A 52 -5.19 9.63 8.82
C THR A 52 -4.12 8.54 8.93
N THR A 53 -4.42 7.43 9.61
CA THR A 53 -3.49 6.29 9.68
C THR A 53 -3.14 5.74 8.30
N THR A 54 -4.11 5.67 7.37
CA THR A 54 -3.88 5.23 5.99
C THR A 54 -3.09 6.28 5.22
N ILE A 55 -3.46 7.56 5.32
CA ILE A 55 -2.80 8.65 4.59
C ILE A 55 -1.36 8.83 5.07
N ASP A 56 -1.12 8.92 6.38
CA ASP A 56 0.23 9.12 6.95
C ASP A 56 1.16 7.96 6.56
N THR A 57 0.64 6.74 6.50
CA THR A 57 1.43 5.55 6.16
C THR A 57 1.74 5.46 4.66
N TYR A 58 0.82 5.82 3.77
CA TYR A 58 0.94 5.50 2.33
C TYR A 58 0.97 6.72 1.39
N SER A 59 0.76 7.94 1.88
CA SER A 59 0.73 9.17 1.07
C SER A 59 2.05 9.44 0.33
N HIS A 60 3.18 9.03 0.90
CA HIS A 60 4.50 9.20 0.28
C HIS A 60 4.71 8.35 -0.98
N LEU A 61 3.90 7.31 -1.19
CA LEU A 61 3.94 6.47 -2.39
C LEU A 61 3.40 7.19 -3.64
N TYR A 62 2.94 8.44 -3.48
CA TYR A 62 2.42 9.25 -4.57
C TYR A 62 3.38 10.39 -4.94
N PRO A 63 4.42 10.13 -5.75
CA PRO A 63 5.09 11.19 -6.45
C PRO A 63 4.12 11.80 -7.50
N SER A 64 3.69 13.03 -7.22
CA SER A 64 3.08 13.97 -8.17
C SER A 64 1.70 13.60 -8.77
N LYS A 65 0.72 13.14 -7.96
CA LYS A 65 -0.70 13.25 -8.39
C LYS A 65 -1.05 14.69 -8.83
N GLN A 66 -0.39 15.68 -8.24
CA GLN A 66 -0.37 17.08 -8.69
C GLN A 66 0.03 17.23 -10.17
N LYS A 67 1.07 16.53 -10.64
CA LYS A 67 1.49 16.55 -12.05
C LYS A 67 0.49 15.82 -12.94
N THR A 68 -0.06 14.68 -12.50
CA THR A 68 -1.13 14.00 -13.24
C THR A 68 -2.38 14.89 -13.35
N LEU A 69 -2.73 15.63 -12.30
CA LEU A 69 -3.84 16.57 -12.30
C LEU A 69 -3.57 17.75 -13.23
N ALA A 70 -2.37 18.33 -13.19
CA ALA A 70 -1.95 19.39 -14.09
C ALA A 70 -2.07 18.94 -15.55
N ASN A 71 -1.50 17.78 -15.90
CA ASN A 71 -1.60 17.22 -17.25
C ASN A 71 -3.07 17.00 -17.67
N LYS A 72 -3.93 16.51 -16.77
CA LYS A 72 -5.36 16.33 -17.07
C LYS A 72 -6.09 17.64 -17.30
N LEU A 73 -5.69 18.73 -16.64
CA LEU A 73 -6.22 20.06 -16.88
C LEU A 73 -5.74 20.60 -18.22
N ASP A 74 -4.45 20.40 -18.55
CA ASP A 74 -3.90 20.76 -19.86
C ASP A 74 -4.61 20.02 -21.01
N ASP A 75 -5.02 18.75 -20.81
CA ASP A 75 -5.76 17.99 -21.82
C ASP A 75 -7.23 18.44 -22.00
N LEU A 76 -7.77 19.23 -21.07
CA LEU A 76 -9.17 19.71 -21.11
C LEU A 76 -9.33 21.07 -21.82
N PHE A 77 -8.23 21.80 -22.05
CA PHE A 77 -8.21 23.15 -22.63
C PHE A 77 -7.29 23.23 -23.85
#